data_AF-A0A561VGL1-F1
#
_entry.id   AF-A0A561VGL1-F1
#
_cell.length_a   1.000
_cell.length_b   1.000
_cell.length_c   1.000
_cell.angle_alpha   90.00
_cell.angle_beta   90.00
_cell.angle_gamma   90.00
#
_symmetry.space_group_name_H-M   'P 1'
#
loop_
_entity.id
_entity.type
_entity.pdbx_description
1 polymer ?
#
loop_
_entity_poly.entity_id
_entity_poly.type
_entity_poly.pdbx_seq_one_letter_code
_entity_poly.pdbx_strand_id
1 'polypeptide(L)'
;MTDMTPFDVDPDHLRNVAARLRGYADHASHLTQKAEAGQRGLTTGDFPEADYGQRAGTIWDDARPVFTDGLRLASQMLSDTSGRISTAAARYEDTDTRSADLLRDIG
;
A
#
# COMPACT_ATOMS: atom_id res chain seq x y z
N MET A 1 -0.91 19.92 -36.45
CA MET A 1 -1.24 18.50 -36.28
C MET A 1 -0.29 18.00 -35.21
N THR A 2 -0.73 18.01 -33.96
CA THR A 2 0.13 17.70 -32.81
C THR A 2 0.29 16.19 -32.79
N ASP A 3 1.51 15.75 -33.07
CA ASP A 3 1.93 14.35 -33.02
C ASP A 3 1.83 13.87 -31.56
N MET A 4 0.68 13.32 -31.19
CA MET A 4 0.55 12.55 -29.97
C MET A 4 1.17 11.20 -30.28
N THR A 5 2.47 11.08 -30.02
CA THR A 5 3.08 9.76 -29.81
C THR A 5 2.15 9.00 -28.87
N PRO A 6 1.65 7.80 -29.25
CA PRO A 6 0.88 6.99 -28.32
C PRO A 6 1.71 6.85 -27.05
N PHE A 7 1.13 7.20 -25.90
CA PHE A 7 1.75 6.87 -24.63
C PHE A 7 1.89 5.35 -24.63
N ASP A 8 3.11 4.86 -24.85
CA ASP A 8 3.43 3.45 -24.82
C ASP A 8 3.41 3.03 -23.35
N VAL A 9 2.21 2.72 -22.85
CA VAL A 9 1.98 2.32 -21.47
C VAL A 9 2.15 0.81 -21.40
N ASP A 10 3.34 0.37 -21.02
CA ASP A 10 3.66 -1.04 -20.82
C ASP A 10 2.80 -1.63 -19.66
N PRO A 11 1.87 -2.58 -19.96
CA PRO A 11 1.05 -3.22 -18.94
C PRO A 11 1.86 -4.00 -17.90
N ASP A 12 3.03 -4.54 -18.27
CA ASP A 12 3.90 -5.26 -17.34
C ASP A 12 4.61 -4.30 -16.39
N HIS A 13 5.00 -3.12 -16.86
CA HIS A 13 5.47 -2.06 -16.00
C HIS A 13 4.39 -1.66 -14.96
N LEU A 14 3.15 -1.47 -15.40
CA LEU A 14 2.03 -1.15 -14.50
C LEU A 14 1.79 -2.25 -13.46
N ARG A 15 1.81 -3.53 -13.87
CA ARG A 15 1.67 -4.67 -12.96
C ARG A 15 2.78 -4.71 -11.91
N ASN A 16 4.02 -4.44 -12.32
CA ASN A 16 5.17 -4.37 -11.42
C ASN A 16 5.02 -3.24 -10.39
N VAL A 17 4.56 -2.07 -10.81
CA VAL A 17 4.27 -0.95 -9.90
C VAL A 17 3.13 -1.31 -8.94
N ALA A 18 2.04 -1.90 -9.44
CA ALA A 18 0.92 -2.34 -8.60
C ALA A 18 1.34 -3.38 -7.55
N ALA A 19 2.19 -4.34 -7.93
CA ALA A 19 2.71 -5.36 -7.02
C ALA A 19 3.59 -4.74 -5.91
N ARG A 20 4.45 -3.77 -6.26
CA ARG A 20 5.26 -3.04 -5.28
C ARG A 20 4.40 -2.27 -4.28
N LEU A 21 3.39 -1.55 -4.77
CA LEU A 21 2.45 -0.81 -3.91
C LEU A 21 1.68 -1.75 -2.98
N ARG A 22 1.28 -2.92 -3.48
CA ARG A 22 0.64 -3.95 -2.65
C ARG A 22 1.57 -4.45 -1.56
N GLY A 23 2.84 -4.73 -1.88
CA GLY A 23 3.85 -5.12 -0.90
C GLY A 23 4.05 -4.07 0.21
N TYR A 24 4.02 -2.77 -0.14
CA TYR A 24 4.08 -1.70 0.86
C TYR A 24 2.81 -1.63 1.73
N ALA A 25 1.62 -1.88 1.16
CA ALA A 25 0.38 -1.96 1.92
C ALA A 25 0.38 -3.12 2.93
N ASP A 26 0.88 -4.29 2.51
CA ASP A 26 1.01 -5.45 3.38
C ASP A 26 2.02 -5.19 4.50
N HIS A 27 3.13 -4.51 4.20
CA HIS A 27 4.11 -4.11 5.21
C HIS A 27 3.52 -3.12 6.23
N ALA A 28 2.79 -2.09 5.78
CA ALA A 28 2.11 -1.15 6.67
C ALA A 28 1.10 -1.87 7.58
N SER A 29 0.33 -2.81 7.03
CA SER A 29 -0.61 -3.65 7.79
C SER A 29 0.10 -4.49 8.86
N HIS A 30 1.27 -5.06 8.54
CA HIS A 30 2.08 -5.82 9.49
C HIS A 30 2.65 -4.93 10.60
N LEU A 31 3.06 -3.69 10.30
CA LEU A 31 3.49 -2.72 11.31
C LEU A 31 2.34 -2.34 12.25
N THR A 32 1.12 -2.16 11.72
CA THR A 32 -0.08 -1.92 12.53
C THR A 32 -0.31 -3.08 13.51
N GLN A 33 -0.30 -4.33 13.03
CA GLN A 33 -0.48 -5.51 13.87
C GLN A 33 0.60 -5.62 14.96
N LYS A 34 1.86 -5.29 14.64
CA LYS A 34 2.94 -5.26 15.62
C LYS A 34 2.74 -4.18 16.67
N ALA A 35 2.33 -2.97 16.28
CA ALA A 35 2.06 -1.88 17.20
C ALA A 35 0.87 -2.20 18.13
N GLU A 36 -0.17 -2.84 17.61
CA GLU A 36 -1.30 -3.35 18.40
C GLU A 36 -0.86 -4.48 19.35
N ALA A 37 -0.10 -5.46 18.86
CA ALA A 37 0.39 -6.59 19.65
C ALA A 37 1.39 -6.18 20.74
N GLY A 38 2.16 -5.10 20.52
CA GLY A 38 3.09 -4.50 21.47
C GLY A 38 2.44 -4.07 22.80
N GLN A 39 1.11 -4.01 22.87
CA GLN A 39 0.33 -3.78 24.09
C GLN A 39 0.53 -4.86 25.17
N ARG A 40 1.06 -6.04 24.82
CA ARG A 40 1.27 -7.13 25.77
C ARG A 40 2.63 -7.10 26.49
N GLY A 41 3.50 -6.13 26.21
CA GLY A 41 4.92 -6.22 26.61
C GLY A 41 5.36 -5.39 27.81
N LEU A 42 4.67 -4.30 28.15
CA LEU A 42 5.07 -3.41 29.24
C LEU A 42 3.80 -2.92 29.91
N THR A 43 3.32 -3.65 30.91
CA THR A 43 2.27 -3.11 31.77
C THR A 43 2.93 -2.10 32.72
N THR A 44 2.21 -1.04 33.09
CA THR A 44 2.67 -0.06 34.09
C THR A 44 3.13 -0.71 35.40
N GLY A 45 2.71 -1.95 35.69
CA GLY A 45 3.13 -2.75 36.83
C GLY A 45 4.52 -3.39 36.74
N ASP A 46 5.15 -3.43 35.55
CA ASP A 46 6.45 -4.11 35.35
C ASP A 46 7.65 -3.22 35.69
N PHE A 47 7.44 -1.91 35.94
CA PHE A 47 8.49 -0.96 36.33
C PHE A 47 8.07 -0.13 37.57
N PRO A 48 8.22 -0.68 38.79
CA PRO A 48 7.92 0.04 40.02
C PRO A 48 8.91 1.19 40.35
N GLU A 49 10.03 1.31 39.63
CA GLU A 49 11.15 2.21 39.99
C GLU A 49 11.57 3.27 38.93
N ALA A 50 10.86 3.44 37.81
CA ALA A 50 11.28 4.42 36.81
C ALA A 50 10.13 5.35 36.41
N ASP A 51 10.09 6.53 37.03
CA ASP A 51 9.24 7.67 36.61
C ASP A 51 9.36 7.92 35.08
N TYR A 52 10.54 7.66 34.51
CA TYR A 52 10.81 7.71 33.07
C TYR A 52 10.19 6.55 32.27
N GLY A 53 10.17 5.34 32.80
CA GLY A 53 9.57 4.17 32.14
C GLY A 53 8.05 4.26 32.08
N GLN A 54 7.43 4.74 33.17
CA GLN A 54 5.98 5.01 33.19
C GLN A 54 5.60 6.13 32.21
N ARG A 55 6.36 7.24 32.18
CA ARG A 55 6.14 8.33 31.20
C ARG A 55 6.29 7.85 29.76
N ALA A 56 7.30 7.03 29.46
CA ALA A 56 7.49 6.47 28.12
C ALA A 56 6.34 5.54 27.72
N GLY A 57 5.83 4.73 28.66
CA GLY A 57 4.64 3.90 28.46
C GLY A 57 3.39 4.73 28.17
N THR A 58 3.12 5.76 28.97
CA THR A 58 1.99 6.68 28.73
C THR A 58 2.09 7.40 27.39
N ILE A 59 3.27 7.93 27.04
CA ILE A 59 3.48 8.58 25.74
C ILE A 59 3.22 7.61 24.59
N TRP A 60 3.66 6.36 24.72
CA TRP A 60 3.40 5.32 23.73
C TRP A 60 1.91 4.98 23.63
N ASP A 61 1.22 4.80 24.76
CA ASP A 61 -0.21 4.50 24.79
C ASP A 61 -1.05 5.62 24.17
N ASP A 62 -0.67 6.88 24.38
CA ASP A 62 -1.34 8.05 23.80
C ASP A 62 -1.05 8.21 22.30
N ALA A 63 0.19 8.00 21.86
CA ALA A 63 0.60 8.20 20.47
C ALA A 63 0.25 7.01 19.55
N ARG A 64 0.14 5.80 20.11
CA ARG A 64 -0.08 4.57 19.35
C ARG A 64 -1.38 4.54 18.55
N PRO A 65 -2.55 4.99 19.07
CA PRO A 65 -3.78 5.07 18.27
C PRO A 65 -3.57 5.91 17.01
N VAL A 66 -2.98 7.10 17.15
CA VAL A 66 -2.69 7.99 16.02
C VAL A 66 -1.70 7.34 15.04
N PHE A 67 -0.66 6.69 15.55
CA PHE A 67 0.32 5.98 14.73
C PHE A 67 -0.30 4.82 13.94
N THR A 68 -1.09 3.97 14.61
CA THR A 68 -1.78 2.83 14.00
C THR A 68 -2.83 3.26 12.99
N ASP A 69 -3.57 4.33 13.26
CA ASP A 69 -4.52 4.92 12.31
C ASP A 69 -3.81 5.45 11.06
N GLY A 70 -2.67 6.13 11.22
CA GLY A 70 -1.84 6.57 10.11
C GLY A 70 -1.35 5.42 9.24
N LEU A 71 -0.90 4.31 9.85
CA LEU A 71 -0.48 3.11 9.12
C LEU A 71 -1.65 2.42 8.39
N ARG A 72 -2.84 2.36 9.01
CA ARG A 72 -4.05 1.83 8.36
C ARG A 72 -4.43 2.66 7.14
N LEU A 73 -4.43 3.99 7.28
CA LEU A 73 -4.72 4.90 6.18
C LEU A 73 -3.72 4.72 5.03
N ALA A 74 -2.43 4.67 5.33
CA ALA A 74 -1.38 4.43 4.35
C ALA A 74 -1.58 3.09 3.61
N SER A 75 -1.84 2.01 4.36
CA SER A 75 -2.12 0.69 3.79
C SER A 75 -3.33 0.70 2.84
N GLN A 76 -4.41 1.38 3.25
CA GLN A 76 -5.63 1.49 2.46
C GLN A 76 -5.41 2.26 1.16
N MET A 77 -4.72 3.41 1.22
CA MET A 77 -4.41 4.21 0.04
C MET A 77 -3.50 3.47 -0.94
N LEU A 78 -2.49 2.75 -0.44
CA LEU A 78 -1.59 1.94 -1.26
C LEU A 78 -2.32 0.78 -1.93
N SER A 79 -3.22 0.12 -1.21
CA SER A 79 -4.05 -0.96 -1.74
C SER A 79 -5.02 -0.46 -2.82
N ASP A 80 -5.71 0.65 -2.59
CA ASP A 80 -6.62 1.24 -3.59
C ASP A 80 -5.86 1.66 -4.85
N THR A 81 -4.73 2.34 -4.68
CA THR A 81 -3.87 2.78 -5.79
C THR A 81 -3.35 1.58 -6.59
N SER A 82 -2.89 0.53 -5.91
CA SER A 82 -2.48 -0.74 -6.55
C SER A 82 -3.62 -1.34 -7.37
N GLY A 83 -4.83 -1.44 -6.80
CA GLY A 83 -6.01 -1.96 -7.52
C GLY A 83 -6.37 -1.16 -8.76
N ARG A 84 -6.30 0.18 -8.68
CA ARG A 84 -6.54 1.08 -9.82
C ARG A 84 -5.51 0.89 -10.93
N ILE A 85 -4.23 0.73 -10.57
CA ILE A 85 -3.15 0.49 -11.55
C ILE A 85 -3.30 -0.88 -12.21
N SER A 86 -3.60 -1.93 -11.44
CA SER A 86 -3.88 -3.27 -12.01
C SER A 86 -5.07 -3.24 -12.97
N THR A 87 -6.12 -2.50 -12.64
CA THR A 87 -7.28 -2.30 -13.52
C THR A 87 -6.90 -1.57 -14.81
N ALA A 88 -6.04 -0.56 -14.72
CA ALA A 88 -5.53 0.15 -15.89
C ALA A 88 -4.70 -0.78 -16.79
N ALA A 89 -3.79 -1.58 -16.21
CA ALA A 89 -2.98 -2.55 -16.95
C ALA A 89 -3.85 -3.55 -17.73
N ALA A 90 -4.89 -4.09 -17.10
CA ALA A 90 -5.82 -5.01 -17.76
C ALA A 90 -6.58 -4.36 -18.93
N ARG A 91 -6.93 -3.08 -18.83
CA ARG A 91 -7.60 -2.34 -19.92
C ARG A 91 -6.68 -2.08 -21.11
N TYR A 92 -5.40 -1.81 -20.86
CA TYR A 92 -4.42 -1.65 -21.94
C TYR A 92 -4.26 -2.98 -22.70
N GLU A 93 -4.11 -4.10 -21.99
CA GLU A 93 -3.99 -5.42 -22.60
C GLU A 93 -5.23 -5.83 -23.42
N ASP A 94 -6.45 -5.55 -22.94
CA ASP A 94 -7.68 -5.78 -23.72
C ASP A 94 -7.74 -4.92 -24.99
N THR A 95 -7.26 -3.68 -24.91
CA THR A 95 -7.19 -2.76 -26.05
C THR A 95 -6.18 -3.23 -27.09
N ASP A 96 -5.00 -3.67 -26.64
CA ASP A 96 -3.95 -4.20 -27.51
C ASP A 96 -4.40 -5.48 -28.20
N THR A 97 -5.03 -6.40 -27.45
CA THR A 97 -5.58 -7.65 -28.01
C THR A 97 -6.64 -7.36 -29.08
N ARG A 98 -7.60 -6.47 -28.78
CA ARG A 98 -8.64 -6.08 -29.74
C ARG A 98 -8.04 -5.42 -30.99
N SER A 99 -7.01 -4.61 -30.82
CA SER A 99 -6.32 -3.96 -31.95
C SER A 99 -5.57 -4.98 -32.82
N ALA A 100 -4.94 -5.98 -32.20
CA ALA A 100 -4.26 -7.07 -32.91
C ALA A 100 -5.26 -7.95 -33.70
N ASP A 101 -6.41 -8.28 -33.10
CA ASP A 101 -7.47 -9.04 -33.78
C ASP A 101 -8.02 -8.28 -34.99
N LEU A 102 -8.28 -6.97 -34.85
CA LEU A 102 -8.70 -6.13 -35.97
C LEU A 102 -7.65 -6.13 -37.09
N LEU A 103 -6.36 -5.95 -36.79
CA LEU A 103 -5.31 -5.97 -37.81
C LEU A 103 -5.20 -7.32 -38.54
N ARG A 104 -5.48 -8.42 -37.83
CA ARG A 104 -5.49 -9.77 -38.41
C ARG A 104 -6.70 -10.00 -39.31
N ASP A 105 -7.86 -9.42 -39.01
CA ASP A 105 -9.07 -9.61 -39.82
C ASP A 105 -9.06 -8.79 -41.12
N ILE A 106 -8.22 -7.75 -41.23
CA ILE A 106 -8.13 -6.88 -42.41
C ILE A 106 -6.91 -7.22 -43.31
N GLY A 107 -5.99 -8.07 -42.84
CA GLY A 107 -4.78 -8.51 -43.56
C GLY A 107 -4.92 -9.90 -44.15
#